data_AF-A0A2D9W856-F1
#
_entry.id   AF-A0A2D9W856-F1
#
_cell.length_a   1.000
_cell.length_b   1.000
_cell.length_c   1.000
_cell.angle_alpha   90.00
_cell.angle_beta   90.00
_cell.angle_gamma   90.00
#
_symmetry.space_group_name_H-M   'P 1'
#
loop_
_entity.id
_entity.type
_entity.pdbx_description
1 polymer ?
#
loop_
_entity_poly.entity_id
_entity_poly.type
_entity_poly.pdbx_seq_one_letter_code
_entity_poly.pdbx_strand_id
1 'polypeptide(L)' 'MVRFARCNALLSLAMDASGKGCRYVAKGASDDDVVKDMGEHLTSVHQVDPSEIPKANILATTKTNNG' A
#
# COMPACT_ATOMS: atom_id res chain seq x y z
N MET A 1 -8.91 13.69 -9.18
CA MET A 1 -7.74 13.58 -8.28
C MET A 1 -7.66 12.15 -7.78
N VAL A 2 -6.55 11.47 -7.99
CA VAL A 2 -6.37 10.05 -7.57
C VAL A 2 -5.28 10.00 -6.53
N ARG A 3 -5.58 9.45 -5.36
CA ARG A 3 -4.59 9.15 -4.32
C ARG A 3 -4.02 7.77 -4.54
N PHE A 4 -2.74 7.59 -4.26
CA PHE A 4 -2.08 6.31 -4.46
C PHE A 4 -0.88 6.09 -3.54
N ALA A 5 -0.64 4.84 -3.16
CA ALA A 5 0.52 4.40 -2.39
C ALA A 5 1.18 3.20 -3.07
N ARG A 6 2.52 3.15 -3.11
CA ARG A 6 3.26 1.98 -3.63
C ARG A 6 3.62 1.07 -2.47
N CYS A 7 3.36 -0.25 -2.60
CA CYS A 7 3.60 -1.21 -1.53
C CYS A 7 5.06 -1.16 -1.02
N ASN A 8 6.03 -1.13 -1.93
CA ASN A 8 7.44 -1.13 -1.56
C ASN A 8 8.01 0.25 -1.16
N ALA A 9 7.17 1.29 -1.04
CA ALA A 9 7.67 2.64 -0.70
C ALA A 9 7.93 2.84 0.79
N LEU A 10 7.20 2.18 1.72
CA LEU A 10 7.45 2.26 3.17
C LEU A 10 7.04 1.01 3.98
N LEU A 11 6.55 -0.08 3.38
CA LEU A 11 5.76 -1.05 4.17
C LEU A 11 6.46 -2.33 4.65
N SER A 12 7.57 -2.80 4.05
CA SER A 12 8.26 -3.99 4.60
C SER A 12 9.49 -4.49 3.82
N LEU A 13 9.93 -3.83 2.75
CA LEU A 13 10.69 -4.52 1.68
C LEU A 13 9.91 -5.74 1.14
N ALA A 14 8.57 -5.69 1.24
CA ALA A 14 7.66 -6.75 0.83
C ALA A 14 8.06 -7.30 -0.54
N MET A 15 8.62 -8.51 -0.54
CA MET A 15 8.95 -9.22 -1.76
C MET A 15 7.68 -9.90 -2.26
N ASP A 16 7.47 -9.89 -3.56
CA ASP A 16 6.52 -10.81 -4.18
C ASP A 16 7.01 -12.27 -4.03
N ALA A 17 6.17 -13.23 -4.40
CA ALA A 17 6.50 -14.65 -4.33
C ALA A 17 7.75 -15.05 -5.15
N SER A 18 8.25 -14.17 -6.03
CA SER A 18 9.45 -14.38 -6.85
C SER A 18 10.71 -13.70 -6.25
N GLY A 19 10.63 -13.15 -5.04
CA GLY A 19 11.75 -12.48 -4.39
C GLY A 19 12.09 -11.12 -4.99
N LYS A 20 11.16 -10.50 -5.75
CA LYS A 20 11.32 -9.15 -6.29
C LYS A 20 10.51 -8.18 -5.45
N GLY A 21 11.02 -6.95 -5.29
CA GLY A 21 10.29 -5.92 -4.56
C GLY A 21 8.90 -5.69 -5.14
N CYS A 22 7.87 -5.69 -4.28
CA CYS A 22 6.48 -5.61 -4.70
C CYS A 22 6.21 -4.32 -5.49
N ARG A 23 5.57 -4.46 -6.65
CA ARG A 23 5.25 -3.34 -7.56
C ARG A 23 3.80 -2.89 -7.47
N TYR A 24 3.03 -3.44 -6.52
CA TYR A 24 1.64 -3.07 -6.34
C TYR A 24 1.48 -1.59 -6.01
N VAL A 25 0.42 -0.99 -6.55
CA VAL A 25 0.06 0.40 -6.32
C VAL A 25 -1.40 0.44 -5.90
N ALA A 26 -1.63 0.71 -4.62
CA ALA A 26 -2.97 0.95 -4.10
C ALA A 26 -3.47 2.32 -4.59
N LYS A 27 -4.74 2.42 -4.94
CA LYS A 27 -5.33 3.67 -5.49
C LYS A 27 -6.74 3.90 -4.96
N GLY A 28 -7.09 5.16 -4.74
CA GLY A 28 -8.38 5.52 -4.19
C GLY A 28 -8.77 6.99 -4.42
N ALA A 29 -10.05 7.29 -4.20
CA ALA A 29 -10.54 8.67 -4.21
C ALA A 29 -10.20 9.39 -2.89
N SER A 30 -10.16 8.63 -1.79
CA SER A 30 -9.79 9.08 -0.45
C SER A 30 -8.54 8.36 0.08
N ASP A 31 -7.99 8.88 1.18
CA ASP A 31 -6.89 8.24 1.90
C ASP A 31 -7.34 6.89 2.49
N ASP A 32 -8.59 6.81 2.95
CA ASP A 32 -9.17 5.57 3.49
C ASP A 32 -9.34 4.49 2.41
N ASP A 33 -9.69 4.88 1.18
CA ASP A 33 -9.73 3.95 0.05
C ASP A 33 -8.34 3.35 -0.24
N VAL A 34 -7.29 4.18 -0.19
CA VAL A 34 -5.90 3.73 -0.40
C VAL A 34 -5.45 2.81 0.74
N VAL A 35 -5.81 3.12 1.99
CA VAL A 35 -5.48 2.30 3.16
C VAL A 35 -6.17 0.95 3.09
N LYS A 36 -7.46 0.93 2.71
CA LYS A 36 -8.22 -0.31 2.54
C LYS A 36 -7.60 -1.20 1.46
N ASP A 37 -7.38 -0.64 0.27
CA ASP A 37 -6.80 -1.36 -0.87
C ASP A 37 -5.39 -1.89 -0.56
N MET A 38 -4.54 -1.08 0.08
CA MET A 38 -3.21 -1.53 0.50
C MET A 38 -3.28 -2.63 1.58
N GLY A 39 -4.22 -2.52 2.54
CA GLY A 39 -4.43 -3.54 3.57
C GLY A 39 -4.82 -4.90 2.97
N GLU A 40 -5.80 -4.91 2.06
CA GLU A 40 -6.23 -6.12 1.35
C GLU A 40 -5.07 -6.76 0.55
N HIS A 41 -4.23 -5.94 -0.08
CA HIS A 41 -3.04 -6.41 -0.77
C HIS A 41 -2.00 -7.02 0.19
N LEU A 42 -1.70 -6.36 1.30
CA LEU A 42 -0.73 -6.83 2.30
C LEU A 42 -1.15 -8.18 2.90
N THR A 43 -2.43 -8.37 3.21
CA THR A 43 -2.93 -9.65 3.71
C THR A 43 -2.85 -10.75 2.64
N SER A 44 -3.27 -10.45 1.41
CA SER A 44 -3.36 -11.46 0.35
C SER A 44 -2.00 -11.87 -0.23
N VAL A 45 -1.05 -10.94 -0.36
CA VAL A 45 0.24 -11.17 -1.02
C VAL A 45 1.37 -11.35 -0.02
N HIS A 46 1.37 -10.59 1.07
CA HIS A 46 2.46 -10.57 2.04
C HIS A 46 2.11 -11.26 3.36
N GLN A 47 0.86 -11.73 3.52
CA GLN A 47 0.36 -12.35 4.75
C GLN A 47 0.56 -11.48 5.99
N VAL A 48 0.60 -10.16 5.79
CA VAL A 48 0.71 -9.17 6.87
C VAL A 48 -0.69 -8.74 7.26
N ASP A 49 -0.97 -8.77 8.56
CA ASP A 49 -2.23 -8.25 9.08
C ASP A 49 -2.25 -6.71 8.93
N PRO A 50 -3.30 -6.10 8.36
CA PRO A 50 -3.36 -4.65 8.18
C PRO A 50 -3.32 -3.88 9.51
N SER A 51 -3.62 -4.52 10.64
CA SER A 51 -3.48 -3.95 11.98
C SER A 51 -2.03 -3.88 12.47
N GLU A 52 -1.15 -4.74 11.95
CA GLU A 52 0.29 -4.73 12.25
C GLU A 52 1.03 -3.63 11.48
N ILE A 53 0.43 -3.14 10.40
CA ILE A 53 0.92 -2.01 9.62
C ILE A 53 0.29 -0.73 10.17
N PRO A 54 1.07 0.21 10.73
CA PRO A 54 0.51 1.49 11.13
C PRO A 54 -0.12 2.16 9.91
N LYS A 55 -1.42 2.49 9.99
CA LYS A 55 -2.12 3.32 8.99
C LYS A 55 -1.29 4.54 8.58
N ALA A 56 -0.58 5.13 9.54
CA ALA A 56 0.36 6.23 9.34
C ALA A 56 1.46 5.95 8.30
N ASN A 57 1.96 4.72 8.19
CA ASN A 57 3.00 4.35 7.23
C ASN A 57 2.46 4.36 5.79
N ILE A 58 1.24 3.84 5.58
CA ILE A 58 0.58 3.88 4.28
C ILE A 58 0.36 5.35 3.89
N LEU A 59 -0.21 6.14 4.79
CA LEU A 59 -0.49 7.56 4.57
C LEU A 59 0.77 8.39 4.30
N ALA A 60 1.88 8.11 4.98
CA ALA A 60 3.15 8.78 4.75
C ALA A 60 3.69 8.57 3.31
N THR A 61 3.31 7.48 2.65
CA THR A 61 3.63 7.25 1.22
C THR A 61 2.56 7.68 0.24
N THR A 62 1.35 7.97 0.71
CA THR A 62 0.23 8.29 -0.17
C THR A 62 0.52 9.61 -0.86
N LYS A 63 0.48 9.56 -2.20
CA LYS A 63 0.65 10.73 -3.07
C LYS A 63 -0.64 11.00 -3.81
N THR A 64 -0.81 12.25 -4.20
CA THR A 64 -1.97 12.71 -4.95
C THR A 64 -1.55 13.02 -6.38
N ASN A 65 -2.23 12.42 -7.36
CA ASN A 65 -2.13 12.81 -8.76
C ASN A 65 -3.29 13.75 -9.12
N ASN A 66 -2.94 14.96 -9.54
CA ASN A 66 -3.88 16.04 -9.82
C ASN A 66 -4.37 16.09 -11.28
N GLY A 67 -3.77 15.33 -12.19
CA GLY A 67 -4.01 15.47 -13.63
C GLY A 67 -3.16 16.59 -14.22
#